data_AF-A0A521XM40-F1
#
_entry.id   AF-A0A521XM40-F1
#
_cell.length_a   1.000
_cell.length_b   1.000
_cell.length_c   1.000
_cell.angle_alpha   90.00
_cell.angle_beta   90.00
_cell.angle_gamma   90.00
#
_symmetry.space_group_name_H-M   'P 1'
#
loop_
_entity.id
_entity.type
_entity.pdbx_description
1 polymer ?
#
loop_
_entity_poly.entity_id
_entity_poly.type
_entity_poly.pdbx_seq_one_letter_code
_entity_poly.pdbx_strand_id
1 'polypeptide(L)'
;MTARVWARSARAAAAVGLAVATTVALLPAPASADPATAPVPAGYERSTARQRDCTSWSKIDLQPLFCFTRGDVALDVATNPAEPGRVLVYNAGTDAWVDNGGLVYDAKLAGYVTRPGFTDPPLGVSSSYTFLSQQNGLRPARWNSCRPIRWAIDLSQLARYGVNPAEELVRWTQVVDTVAAVTGYRFVYVGQGGIRKGTHGSLSMSKSLRKAKARMLITYGAAGGPAAYRWRDLSGAVLGVGGANPVVDRDRSGKLGERITSGVIRVDASDVDEFARLQADPVSISGTATPVDPVGAIYLHEFLHAMGLGHTRSSRQIMYWALQPERPTLLGRGDVRGLRVLHSLPCF
;
A
#
# COMPACT_ATOMS: atom_id res chain seq x y z
N MET A 1 27.15 -12.08 -42.03
CA MET A 1 27.66 -11.49 -43.29
C MET A 1 26.45 -10.83 -43.95
N THR A 2 26.33 -9.52 -44.19
CA THR A 2 27.26 -8.38 -44.20
C THR A 2 26.42 -7.09 -44.04
N ALA A 3 27.02 -6.10 -43.40
CA ALA A 3 26.48 -4.78 -43.12
C ALA A 3 26.58 -3.81 -44.31
N ARG A 4 25.73 -2.76 -44.33
CA ARG A 4 25.95 -1.44 -44.96
C ARG A 4 25.18 -0.43 -44.09
N VAL A 5 25.77 0.44 -43.26
CA VAL A 5 26.67 1.59 -43.50
C VAL A 5 26.14 2.56 -44.56
N TRP A 6 25.57 3.67 -44.09
CA TRP A 6 25.60 4.97 -44.76
C TRP A 6 25.96 6.04 -43.73
N ALA A 7 27.03 6.76 -44.03
CA ALA A 7 27.52 7.93 -43.31
C ALA A 7 27.68 9.08 -44.31
N ARG A 8 27.51 10.32 -43.83
CA ARG A 8 27.82 11.67 -44.38
C ARG A 8 26.59 12.58 -44.25
N SER A 9 26.63 13.81 -43.73
CA SER A 9 27.73 14.70 -43.33
C SER A 9 27.21 15.75 -42.34
N ALA A 10 28.08 16.17 -41.42
CA ALA A 10 27.89 17.32 -40.55
C ALA A 10 28.24 18.63 -41.26
N ARG A 11 27.52 19.72 -40.94
CA ARG A 11 28.05 21.09 -40.92
C ARG A 11 27.57 21.79 -39.65
N ALA A 12 28.54 22.43 -39.02
CA ALA A 12 28.48 23.09 -37.73
C ALA A 12 27.79 24.46 -37.82
N ALA A 13 27.11 24.83 -36.73
CA ALA A 13 26.95 26.22 -36.32
C ALA A 13 27.33 26.28 -34.84
N ALA A 14 28.45 26.94 -34.55
CA ALA A 14 28.95 27.18 -33.22
C ALA A 14 28.15 28.30 -32.56
N ALA A 15 27.63 28.06 -31.35
CA ALA A 15 27.22 29.11 -30.43
C ALA A 15 28.07 28.97 -29.17
N VAL A 16 28.86 30.02 -28.93
CA VAL A 16 29.73 30.20 -27.77
C VAL A 16 28.85 30.44 -26.55
N GLY A 17 28.88 29.50 -25.60
CA GLY A 17 28.30 29.65 -24.26
C GLY A 17 29.40 29.42 -23.23
N LEU A 18 29.83 30.48 -22.58
CA LEU A 18 30.87 30.53 -21.56
C LEU A 18 30.46 29.66 -20.35
N ALA A 19 31.10 28.50 -20.15
CA ALA A 19 30.97 27.72 -18.92
C ALA A 19 32.02 28.23 -17.91
N VAL A 20 31.56 29.00 -16.93
CA VAL A 20 32.36 29.29 -15.73
C VAL A 20 32.39 28.00 -14.89
N ALA A 21 33.52 27.30 -14.92
CA ALA A 21 33.79 26.22 -13.99
C ALA A 21 34.13 26.83 -12.63
N THR A 22 33.15 26.88 -11.72
CA THR A 22 33.41 27.18 -10.33
C THR A 22 34.01 25.92 -9.69
N THR A 23 35.33 25.87 -9.57
CA THR A 23 36.02 24.86 -8.78
C THR A 23 35.68 25.07 -7.31
N VAL A 24 34.72 24.32 -6.78
CA VAL A 24 34.49 24.26 -5.33
C VAL A 24 35.62 23.40 -4.75
N ALA A 25 36.54 24.05 -4.04
CA ALA A 25 37.50 23.35 -3.20
C ALA A 25 36.72 22.56 -2.13
N LEU A 26 36.83 21.23 -2.15
CA LEU A 26 36.36 20.38 -1.06
C LEU A 26 37.19 20.69 0.18
N LEU A 27 36.60 21.45 1.11
CA LEU A 27 37.08 21.50 2.48
C LEU A 27 36.91 20.10 3.11
N PRO A 28 37.82 19.67 4.00
CA PRO A 28 37.66 18.41 4.71
C PRO A 28 36.36 18.45 5.52
N ALA A 29 35.58 17.36 5.46
CA ALA A 29 34.38 17.20 6.27
C ALA A 29 34.77 17.31 7.76
N PRO A 30 34.04 18.08 8.58
CA PRO A 30 34.27 18.10 10.02
C PRO A 30 34.09 16.68 10.58
N ALA A 31 34.83 16.36 11.63
CA ALA A 31 34.67 15.12 12.39
C ALA A 31 33.20 14.96 12.78
N SER A 32 32.62 13.78 12.52
CA SER A 32 31.20 13.48 12.76
C SER A 32 30.81 13.87 14.19
N ALA A 33 30.05 14.95 14.34
CA ALA A 33 29.42 15.26 15.62
C ALA A 33 28.48 14.10 15.98
N ASP A 34 28.55 13.63 17.23
CA ASP A 34 27.62 12.64 17.73
C ASP A 34 26.20 13.26 17.72
N PRO A 35 25.27 12.73 16.91
CA PRO A 35 23.91 13.26 16.80
C PRO A 35 23.22 13.45 18.16
N ALA A 36 23.55 12.59 19.14
CA ALA A 36 23.01 12.61 20.48
C ALA A 36 23.36 13.89 21.28
N THR A 37 24.44 14.57 20.90
CA THR A 37 24.97 15.73 21.63
C THR A 37 24.62 17.08 21.01
N ALA A 38 23.99 17.08 19.84
CA ALA A 38 23.64 18.32 19.16
C ALA A 38 22.65 19.17 19.98
N PRO A 39 22.85 20.50 20.13
CA PRO A 39 21.91 21.35 20.82
C PRO A 39 20.57 21.39 20.06
N VAL A 40 19.49 21.13 20.77
CA VAL A 40 18.12 21.16 20.22
C VAL A 40 17.64 22.62 20.16
N PRO A 41 16.95 23.07 19.10
CA PRO A 41 16.44 24.43 19.03
C PRO A 41 15.50 24.76 20.21
N ALA A 42 15.55 25.99 20.69
CA ALA A 42 14.73 26.42 21.83
C ALA A 42 13.23 26.21 21.55
N GLY A 43 12.53 25.60 22.52
CA GLY A 43 11.12 25.23 22.39
C GLY A 43 10.86 23.87 21.73
N TYR A 44 11.90 23.17 21.28
CA TYR A 44 11.79 21.81 20.75
C TYR A 44 12.28 20.76 21.77
N GLU A 45 11.62 19.61 21.79
CA GLU A 45 11.97 18.43 22.57
C GLU A 45 12.55 17.35 21.66
N ARG A 46 13.68 16.75 22.06
CA ARG A 46 14.34 15.68 21.31
C ARG A 46 13.61 14.36 21.50
N SER A 47 13.48 13.61 20.41
CA SER A 47 13.02 12.22 20.41
C SER A 47 13.81 11.41 19.37
N THR A 48 13.66 10.08 19.41
CA THR A 48 14.31 9.16 18.47
C THR A 48 13.26 8.49 17.60
N ALA A 49 13.36 8.67 16.28
CA ALA A 49 12.50 8.01 15.29
C ALA A 49 13.28 6.90 14.56
N ARG A 50 12.58 5.93 13.96
CA ARG A 50 13.20 4.90 13.11
C ARG A 50 12.89 5.19 11.64
N GLN A 51 13.92 5.35 10.83
CA GLN A 51 13.80 5.41 9.37
C GLN A 51 14.09 4.04 8.78
N ARG A 52 13.19 3.57 7.90
CA ARG A 52 13.45 2.43 7.00
C ARG A 52 13.71 2.98 5.60
N ASP A 53 14.82 2.61 4.97
CA ASP A 53 15.25 3.19 3.69
C ASP A 53 14.69 2.41 2.47
N CYS A 54 13.84 3.04 1.64
CA CYS A 54 13.21 2.44 0.45
C CYS A 54 13.85 2.86 -0.89
N THR A 55 15.17 2.83 -1.03
CA THR A 55 15.86 3.37 -2.21
C THR A 55 16.35 2.35 -3.26
N SER A 56 16.27 1.02 -3.03
CA SER A 56 16.83 0.04 -3.98
C SER A 56 15.79 -0.79 -4.75
N TRP A 57 15.89 -0.78 -6.08
CA TRP A 57 15.08 -1.54 -7.02
C TRP A 57 15.90 -2.71 -7.59
N SER A 58 15.42 -3.95 -7.44
CA SER A 58 16.00 -5.09 -8.14
C SER A 58 14.93 -5.91 -8.86
N LYS A 59 15.14 -6.13 -10.16
CA LYS A 59 14.36 -7.07 -10.97
C LYS A 59 14.57 -8.48 -10.41
N ILE A 60 13.50 -9.12 -9.95
CA ILE A 60 13.45 -10.56 -9.77
C ILE A 60 12.36 -11.07 -10.71
N ASP A 61 12.71 -12.07 -11.51
CA ASP A 61 11.76 -12.79 -12.35
C ASP A 61 10.69 -13.45 -11.46
N LEU A 62 9.42 -13.28 -11.87
CA LEU A 62 8.16 -13.63 -11.19
C LEU A 62 7.61 -12.50 -10.28
N GLN A 63 6.83 -11.60 -10.89
CA GLN A 63 6.12 -10.45 -10.30
C GLN A 63 5.18 -10.85 -9.14
N PRO A 64 4.96 -10.01 -8.09
CA PRO A 64 4.93 -8.54 -8.07
C PRO A 64 6.26 -7.86 -7.70
N LEU A 65 6.34 -6.56 -7.99
CA LEU A 65 7.44 -5.67 -7.60
C LEU A 65 7.40 -5.47 -6.09
N PHE A 66 8.45 -5.89 -5.38
CA PHE A 66 8.57 -5.73 -3.93
C PHE A 66 9.56 -4.60 -3.60
N CYS A 67 9.24 -3.83 -2.56
CA CYS A 67 10.21 -3.00 -1.85
C CYS A 67 10.98 -3.86 -0.85
N PHE A 68 12.31 -3.87 -0.94
CA PHE A 68 13.18 -4.38 0.12
C PHE A 68 13.87 -3.21 0.80
N THR A 69 13.99 -3.26 2.13
CA THR A 69 14.91 -2.41 2.90
C THR A 69 15.84 -3.30 3.72
N ARG A 70 17.10 -2.86 3.86
CA ARG A 70 18.14 -3.52 4.65
C ARG A 70 18.67 -2.47 5.63
N GLY A 71 18.19 -2.50 6.87
CA GLY A 71 18.68 -1.65 7.97
C GLY A 71 17.60 -0.75 8.57
N ASP A 72 17.47 -0.81 9.90
CA ASP A 72 16.80 0.22 10.71
C ASP A 72 17.85 1.31 10.98
N VAL A 73 17.61 2.55 10.56
CA VAL A 73 18.45 3.69 10.95
C VAL A 73 17.69 4.50 11.99
N ALA A 74 18.28 4.71 13.17
CA ALA A 74 17.75 5.62 14.16
C ALA A 74 18.02 7.07 13.70
N LEU A 75 16.99 7.90 13.69
CA LEU A 75 17.07 9.34 13.43
C LEU A 75 16.81 10.10 14.73
N ASP A 76 17.60 11.13 14.98
CA ASP A 76 17.28 12.15 15.96
C ASP A 76 16.29 13.15 15.37
N VAL A 77 15.16 13.33 16.06
CA VAL A 77 14.10 14.26 15.69
C VAL A 77 13.84 15.24 16.83
N ALA A 78 13.33 16.42 16.51
CA ALA A 78 12.91 17.39 17.52
C ALA A 78 11.53 17.97 17.18
N THR A 79 10.66 18.05 18.18
CA THR A 79 9.25 18.50 18.05
C THR A 79 8.94 19.67 18.98
N ASN A 80 8.16 20.65 18.54
CA ASN A 80 7.77 21.79 19.36
C ASN A 80 6.26 21.74 19.69
N PRO A 81 5.86 21.64 20.97
CA PRO A 81 4.44 21.62 21.35
C PRO A 81 3.67 22.88 20.96
N ALA A 82 4.35 24.02 20.85
CA ALA A 82 3.75 25.30 20.42
C ALA A 82 3.58 25.41 18.90
N GLU A 83 4.19 24.51 18.12
CA GLU A 83 4.07 24.45 16.65
C GLU A 83 3.68 23.01 16.19
N PRO A 84 2.42 22.57 16.44
CA PRO A 84 1.99 21.22 16.10
C PRO A 84 2.17 20.92 14.60
N GLY A 85 2.78 19.76 14.30
CA GLY A 85 3.05 19.31 12.93
C GLY A 85 4.41 19.72 12.35
N ARG A 86 5.17 20.58 13.04
CA ARG A 86 6.54 20.92 12.64
C ARG A 86 7.55 20.01 13.33
N VAL A 87 8.27 19.23 12.53
CA VAL A 87 9.32 18.32 13.03
C VAL A 87 10.65 18.61 12.35
N LEU A 88 11.70 18.73 13.16
CA LEU A 88 13.06 18.89 12.71
C LEU A 88 13.77 17.53 12.71
N VAL A 89 14.55 17.26 11.68
CA VAL A 89 15.41 16.06 11.62
C VAL A 89 16.86 16.51 11.66
N TYR A 90 17.68 15.84 12.48
CA TYR A 90 19.10 16.14 12.52
C TYR A 90 19.82 15.59 11.30
N ASN A 91 20.47 16.47 10.53
CA ASN A 91 21.32 16.08 9.42
C ASN A 91 22.79 16.09 9.85
N ALA A 92 23.33 14.90 10.13
CA ALA A 92 24.73 14.72 10.54
C ALA A 92 25.74 15.15 9.45
N GLY A 93 25.36 15.16 8.17
CA GLY A 93 26.21 15.61 7.08
C GLY A 93 26.37 17.14 7.01
N THR A 94 25.44 17.88 7.60
CA THR A 94 25.46 19.36 7.64
C THR A 94 25.53 19.93 9.05
N ASP A 95 25.60 19.06 10.07
CA ASP A 95 25.58 19.41 11.49
C ASP A 95 24.45 20.36 11.88
N ALA A 96 23.26 20.14 11.31
CA ALA A 96 22.14 21.07 11.42
C ALA A 96 20.80 20.37 11.58
N TRP A 97 19.93 20.98 12.37
CA TRP A 97 18.50 20.65 12.39
C TRP A 97 17.85 21.21 11.14
N VAL A 98 17.34 20.34 10.28
CA VAL A 98 16.64 20.73 9.06
C VAL A 98 15.16 20.61 9.32
N ASP A 99 14.44 21.70 9.06
CA ASP A 99 12.98 21.67 9.03
C ASP A 99 12.55 20.79 7.87
N ASN A 100 12.03 19.61 8.19
CA ASN A 100 11.60 18.67 7.15
C ASN A 100 10.18 18.97 6.66
N GLY A 101 9.63 20.15 6.98
CA GLY A 101 8.28 20.57 6.59
C GLY A 101 7.19 19.66 7.15
N GLY A 102 7.44 19.04 8.30
CA GLY A 102 6.55 18.04 8.93
C GLY A 102 6.74 16.60 8.46
N LEU A 103 7.72 16.29 7.61
CA LEU A 103 7.98 14.95 7.11
C LEU A 103 9.02 14.23 7.98
N VAL A 104 8.67 13.63 9.11
CA VAL A 104 9.56 12.57 9.64
C VAL A 104 9.41 11.36 8.72
N TYR A 105 10.52 10.96 8.10
CA TYR A 105 10.58 9.77 7.26
C TYR A 105 10.50 8.50 8.12
N ASP A 106 9.28 8.08 8.42
CA ASP A 106 8.99 6.65 8.56
C ASP A 106 8.51 6.17 7.19
N ALA A 107 9.26 5.28 6.53
CA ALA A 107 8.92 4.85 5.17
C ALA A 107 7.63 4.00 5.07
N LYS A 108 7.02 3.60 6.20
CA LYS A 108 5.64 3.08 6.22
C LYS A 108 4.59 4.19 6.36
N LEU A 109 4.98 5.34 6.93
CA LEU A 109 4.09 6.35 7.51
C LEU A 109 4.30 7.77 7.00
N ALA A 110 5.20 8.01 6.04
CA ALA A 110 5.41 9.29 5.34
C ALA A 110 4.12 9.85 4.67
N GLY A 111 3.01 9.15 4.87
CA GLY A 111 1.67 9.56 4.60
C GLY A 111 0.97 10.48 5.62
N TYR A 112 1.13 10.27 6.91
CA TYR A 112 -0.05 10.50 7.75
C TYR A 112 -0.21 11.90 8.35
N VAL A 113 0.58 12.88 7.89
CA VAL A 113 0.45 14.30 8.30
C VAL A 113 -0.35 15.07 7.25
N THR A 114 -1.63 15.32 7.51
CA THR A 114 -2.46 16.13 6.63
C THR A 114 -1.95 17.57 6.55
N ARG A 115 -1.74 18.09 5.34
CA ARG A 115 -1.56 19.53 5.11
C ARG A 115 -2.92 20.24 5.18
N PRO A 116 -3.10 21.27 6.01
CA PRO A 116 -4.28 22.13 5.97
C PRO A 116 -4.39 22.80 4.58
N GLY A 117 -5.54 22.70 3.92
CA GLY A 117 -5.85 23.44 2.68
C GLY A 117 -5.89 22.62 1.38
N PHE A 118 -5.79 21.30 1.42
CA PHE A 118 -5.97 20.49 0.21
C PHE A 118 -7.46 20.36 -0.16
N THR A 119 -7.88 21.10 -1.19
CA THR A 119 -9.10 20.76 -1.94
C THR A 119 -8.98 19.34 -2.44
N ASP A 120 -10.02 18.53 -2.26
CA ASP A 120 -10.11 17.13 -2.70
C ASP A 120 -9.29 16.90 -3.98
N PRO A 121 -8.15 16.17 -3.95
CA PRO A 121 -7.37 15.94 -5.16
C PRO A 121 -8.27 15.40 -6.28
N PRO A 122 -7.99 15.63 -7.56
CA PRO A 122 -8.77 14.98 -8.61
C PRO A 122 -8.75 13.47 -8.35
N LEU A 123 -9.90 12.75 -8.40
CA LEU A 123 -10.03 11.29 -8.20
C LEU A 123 -9.30 10.45 -9.28
N GLY A 124 -8.25 11.00 -9.88
CA GLY A 124 -7.54 10.52 -11.05
C GLY A 124 -8.39 10.50 -12.30
N VAL A 125 -7.91 9.79 -13.32
CA VAL A 125 -8.58 9.61 -14.60
C VAL A 125 -9.16 8.20 -14.69
N SER A 126 -10.30 8.04 -15.35
CA SER A 126 -11.01 6.75 -15.41
C SER A 126 -10.29 5.66 -16.20
N SER A 127 -9.27 6.01 -16.98
CA SER A 127 -8.39 5.06 -17.68
C SER A 127 -7.25 4.52 -16.82
N SER A 128 -7.08 5.02 -15.59
CA SER A 128 -5.97 4.65 -14.73
C SER A 128 -6.29 3.40 -13.89
N TYR A 129 -6.39 2.26 -14.54
CA TYR A 129 -6.54 0.96 -13.88
C TYR A 129 -5.81 -0.13 -14.66
N THR A 130 -5.50 -1.22 -13.98
CA THR A 130 -4.97 -2.44 -14.58
C THR A 130 -5.71 -3.65 -13.99
N PHE A 131 -5.61 -4.80 -14.64
CA PHE A 131 -6.15 -6.05 -14.13
C PHE A 131 -5.03 -6.88 -13.53
N LEU A 132 -5.35 -7.59 -12.44
CA LEU A 132 -4.41 -8.47 -11.74
C LEU A 132 -3.92 -9.60 -12.65
N SER A 133 -4.85 -10.14 -13.44
CA SER A 133 -4.56 -11.14 -14.45
C SER A 133 -5.42 -10.89 -15.69
N GLN A 134 -4.76 -10.89 -16.84
CA GLN A 134 -5.38 -10.91 -18.14
C GLN A 134 -4.42 -11.61 -19.11
N GLN A 135 -4.54 -12.93 -19.22
CA GLN A 135 -3.74 -13.68 -20.18
C GLN A 135 -4.06 -13.26 -21.62
N ASN A 136 -3.07 -13.34 -22.52
CA ASN A 136 -3.20 -12.90 -23.91
C ASN A 136 -4.42 -13.54 -24.59
N GLY A 137 -5.31 -12.69 -25.11
CA GLY A 137 -6.54 -13.11 -25.80
C GLY A 137 -7.70 -13.52 -24.87
N LEU A 138 -7.48 -13.60 -23.55
CA LEU A 138 -8.53 -13.89 -22.58
C LEU A 138 -9.15 -12.61 -22.01
N ARG A 139 -10.40 -12.74 -21.58
CA ARG A 139 -11.04 -11.74 -20.72
C ARG A 139 -10.37 -11.74 -19.34
N PRO A 140 -10.22 -10.57 -18.69
CA PRO A 140 -9.53 -10.45 -17.41
C PRO A 140 -10.19 -11.29 -16.32
N ALA A 141 -9.38 -11.67 -15.33
CA ALA A 141 -9.81 -12.42 -14.16
C ALA A 141 -10.90 -11.67 -13.40
N ARG A 142 -12.05 -12.32 -13.24
CA ARG A 142 -13.22 -11.74 -12.56
C ARG A 142 -14.02 -12.77 -11.77
N TRP A 143 -14.73 -12.29 -10.75
CA TRP A 143 -15.79 -13.06 -10.12
C TRP A 143 -17.01 -13.16 -11.04
N ASN A 144 -17.74 -14.28 -10.95
CA ASN A 144 -19.01 -14.45 -11.63
C ASN A 144 -20.07 -13.51 -11.01
N SER A 145 -20.39 -12.40 -11.67
CA SER A 145 -21.35 -11.39 -11.20
C SER A 145 -22.77 -11.93 -10.99
N CYS A 146 -23.14 -13.04 -11.64
CA CYS A 146 -24.44 -13.68 -11.45
C CYS A 146 -24.58 -14.41 -10.10
N ARG A 147 -23.49 -14.63 -9.36
CA ARG A 147 -23.51 -15.36 -8.08
C ARG A 147 -22.97 -14.48 -6.95
N PRO A 148 -23.53 -14.59 -5.73
CA PRO A 148 -22.99 -13.86 -4.59
C PRO A 148 -21.59 -14.39 -4.23
N ILE A 149 -20.69 -13.46 -3.91
CA ILE A 149 -19.36 -13.73 -3.37
C ILE A 149 -19.51 -13.91 -1.85
N ARG A 150 -19.24 -15.12 -1.37
CA ARG A 150 -19.30 -15.44 0.06
C ARG A 150 -17.97 -15.16 0.72
N TRP A 151 -17.96 -14.29 1.72
CA TRP A 151 -16.74 -13.86 2.39
C TRP A 151 -16.74 -14.22 3.88
N ALA A 152 -15.56 -14.50 4.40
CA ALA A 152 -15.32 -14.85 5.79
C ALA A 152 -14.02 -14.21 6.25
N ILE A 153 -13.91 -13.99 7.56
CA ILE A 153 -12.77 -13.29 8.17
C ILE A 153 -12.25 -14.00 9.42
N ASP A 154 -10.96 -14.07 9.64
CA ASP A 154 -10.38 -14.56 10.89
C ASP A 154 -9.65 -13.43 11.61
N LEU A 155 -10.28 -12.89 12.66
CA LEU A 155 -9.80 -11.76 13.46
C LEU A 155 -8.92 -12.20 14.64
N SER A 156 -8.62 -13.49 14.78
CA SER A 156 -7.97 -14.04 15.99
C SER A 156 -6.59 -13.47 16.30
N GLN A 157 -5.87 -12.97 15.30
CA GLN A 157 -4.57 -12.36 15.53
C GLN A 157 -4.67 -10.93 16.07
N LEU A 158 -5.71 -10.18 15.69
CA LEU A 158 -5.86 -8.78 16.13
C LEU A 158 -6.02 -8.66 17.65
N ALA A 159 -6.76 -9.58 18.27
CA ALA A 159 -6.93 -9.62 19.72
C ALA A 159 -5.60 -9.74 20.49
N ARG A 160 -4.55 -10.32 19.87
CA ARG A 160 -3.21 -10.42 20.47
C ARG A 160 -2.45 -9.11 20.50
N TYR A 161 -2.86 -8.17 19.66
CA TYR A 161 -2.31 -6.82 19.56
C TYR A 161 -3.22 -5.77 20.22
N GLY A 162 -4.21 -6.19 21.01
CA GLY A 162 -5.13 -5.26 21.69
C GLY A 162 -6.11 -4.54 20.77
N VAL A 163 -6.14 -4.88 19.47
CA VAL A 163 -7.10 -4.32 18.50
C VAL A 163 -8.46 -4.95 18.68
N ASN A 164 -9.51 -4.14 18.75
CA ASN A 164 -10.89 -4.59 18.95
C ASN A 164 -11.43 -5.33 17.70
N PRO A 165 -11.67 -6.65 17.75
CA PRO A 165 -12.14 -7.40 16.58
C PRO A 165 -13.50 -6.91 16.05
N ALA A 166 -14.37 -6.37 16.91
CA ALA A 166 -15.69 -5.91 16.49
C ALA A 166 -15.61 -4.66 15.60
N GLU A 167 -14.73 -3.72 15.94
CA GLU A 167 -14.47 -2.52 15.14
C GLU A 167 -13.87 -2.89 13.78
N GLU A 168 -12.95 -3.85 13.75
CA GLU A 168 -12.35 -4.32 12.50
C GLU A 168 -13.35 -5.04 11.59
N LEU A 169 -14.31 -5.77 12.18
CA LEU A 169 -15.40 -6.35 11.40
C LEU A 169 -16.30 -5.27 10.77
N VAL A 170 -16.55 -4.17 11.49
CA VAL A 170 -17.30 -3.02 10.95
C VAL A 170 -16.52 -2.36 9.81
N ARG A 171 -15.23 -2.11 9.98
CA ARG A 171 -14.37 -1.53 8.93
C ARG A 171 -14.34 -2.40 7.67
N TRP A 172 -14.19 -3.72 7.80
CA TRP A 172 -14.25 -4.64 6.66
C TRP A 172 -15.62 -4.65 5.98
N THR A 173 -16.70 -4.55 6.76
CA THR A 173 -18.05 -4.46 6.22
C THR A 173 -18.21 -3.21 5.36
N GLN A 174 -17.70 -2.05 5.82
CA GLN A 174 -17.70 -0.81 5.05
C GLN A 174 -16.91 -0.92 3.74
N VAL A 175 -15.76 -1.60 3.75
CA VAL A 175 -14.97 -1.88 2.54
C VAL A 175 -15.77 -2.73 1.54
N VAL A 176 -16.37 -3.82 2.01
CA VAL A 176 -17.20 -4.71 1.18
C VAL A 176 -18.41 -3.95 0.60
N ASP A 177 -19.09 -3.16 1.42
CA ASP A 177 -20.26 -2.37 1.01
C ASP A 177 -19.89 -1.27 0.01
N THR A 178 -18.75 -0.61 0.19
CA THR A 178 -18.20 0.37 -0.75
C THR A 178 -18.01 -0.24 -2.14
N VAL A 179 -17.41 -1.44 -2.21
CA VAL A 179 -17.21 -2.14 -3.47
C VAL A 179 -18.54 -2.66 -4.04
N ALA A 180 -19.44 -3.16 -3.20
CA ALA A 180 -20.78 -3.58 -3.63
C ALA A 180 -21.54 -2.42 -4.31
N ALA A 181 -21.52 -1.23 -3.69
CA ALA A 181 -22.25 -0.05 -4.15
C ALA A 181 -21.79 0.45 -5.53
N VAL A 182 -20.48 0.41 -5.82
CA VAL A 182 -19.96 0.92 -7.10
C VAL A 182 -20.02 -0.09 -8.25
N THR A 183 -20.12 -1.38 -7.94
CA THR A 183 -20.06 -2.48 -8.92
C THR A 183 -21.38 -3.16 -9.21
N GLY A 184 -22.21 -3.38 -8.19
CA GLY A 184 -23.37 -4.28 -8.24
C GLY A 184 -23.06 -5.73 -7.86
N TYR A 185 -21.82 -6.07 -7.50
CA TYR A 185 -21.53 -7.39 -6.93
C TYR A 185 -22.30 -7.60 -5.62
N ARG A 186 -22.80 -8.81 -5.42
CA ARG A 186 -23.47 -9.21 -4.18
C ARG A 186 -22.48 -9.94 -3.28
N PHE A 187 -22.34 -9.47 -2.04
CA PHE A 187 -21.51 -10.11 -1.04
C PHE A 187 -22.36 -10.70 0.08
N VAL A 188 -21.92 -11.83 0.62
CA VAL A 188 -22.59 -12.49 1.75
C VAL A 188 -21.55 -12.84 2.79
N TYR A 189 -21.62 -12.22 3.96
CA TYR A 189 -20.82 -12.62 5.10
C TYR A 189 -21.29 -13.98 5.61
N VAL A 190 -20.36 -14.93 5.75
CA VAL A 190 -20.70 -16.32 6.16
C VAL A 190 -20.06 -16.74 7.48
N GLY A 191 -19.40 -15.81 8.18
CA GLY A 191 -18.89 -16.02 9.53
C GLY A 191 -17.39 -15.74 9.68
N GLN A 192 -16.91 -16.05 10.88
CA GLN A 192 -15.54 -15.74 11.30
C GLN A 192 -14.76 -16.96 11.79
N GLY A 193 -13.43 -16.80 11.78
CA GLY A 193 -12.47 -17.68 12.45
C GLY A 193 -12.05 -18.91 11.65
N GLY A 194 -10.87 -19.45 12.01
CA GLY A 194 -10.35 -20.68 11.46
C GLY A 194 -9.85 -20.54 10.02
N ILE A 195 -9.30 -19.38 9.67
CA ILE A 195 -8.63 -19.11 8.40
C ILE A 195 -7.14 -18.96 8.70
N ARG A 196 -6.38 -20.01 8.42
CA ARG A 196 -4.97 -20.16 8.84
C ARG A 196 -4.10 -20.71 7.72
N LYS A 197 -2.80 -20.69 7.93
CA LYS A 197 -1.83 -21.37 7.06
C LYS A 197 -2.08 -22.87 7.06
N GLY A 198 -2.33 -23.40 5.86
CA GLY A 198 -2.41 -24.81 5.55
C GLY A 198 -1.07 -25.37 5.08
N THR A 199 -1.11 -26.60 4.57
CA THR A 199 0.07 -27.27 4.01
C THR A 199 0.61 -26.48 2.81
N HIS A 200 1.94 -26.46 2.66
CA HIS A 200 2.65 -25.73 1.58
C HIS A 200 2.39 -24.21 1.53
N GLY A 201 1.93 -23.61 2.63
CA GLY A 201 1.67 -22.16 2.67
C GLY A 201 0.36 -21.72 2.02
N SER A 202 -0.50 -22.67 1.63
CA SER A 202 -1.87 -22.38 1.20
C SER A 202 -2.73 -21.86 2.37
N LEU A 203 -3.90 -21.30 2.07
CA LEU A 203 -4.90 -21.01 3.10
C LEU A 203 -5.77 -22.24 3.37
N SER A 204 -5.92 -22.54 4.65
CA SER A 204 -6.85 -23.53 5.17
C SER A 204 -7.99 -22.84 5.89
N MET A 205 -9.21 -23.32 5.67
CA MET A 205 -10.41 -22.84 6.34
C MET A 205 -11.08 -23.96 7.14
N SER A 206 -11.76 -23.57 8.21
CA SER A 206 -12.57 -24.45 9.07
C SER A 206 -13.65 -25.20 8.28
N LYS A 207 -14.14 -26.30 8.86
CA LYS A 207 -15.22 -27.11 8.27
C LYS A 207 -16.51 -26.31 8.10
N SER A 208 -16.82 -25.41 9.04
CA SER A 208 -18.00 -24.55 9.00
C SER A 208 -17.95 -23.57 7.82
N LEU A 209 -16.83 -22.84 7.65
CA LEU A 209 -16.66 -21.91 6.53
C LEU A 209 -16.69 -22.62 5.17
N ARG A 210 -16.12 -23.82 5.10
CA ARG A 210 -16.16 -24.66 3.90
C ARG A 210 -17.58 -25.11 3.56
N LYS A 211 -18.35 -25.55 4.56
CA LYS A 211 -19.78 -25.90 4.40
C LYS A 211 -20.60 -24.69 3.96
N ALA A 212 -20.28 -23.51 4.49
CA ALA A 212 -20.88 -22.24 4.10
C ALA A 212 -20.43 -21.74 2.71
N LYS A 213 -19.47 -22.44 2.06
CA LYS A 213 -18.91 -22.12 0.75
C LYS A 213 -18.24 -20.74 0.71
N ALA A 214 -17.53 -20.35 1.78
CA ALA A 214 -16.69 -19.16 1.77
C ALA A 214 -15.65 -19.25 0.64
N ARG A 215 -15.49 -18.18 -0.15
CA ARG A 215 -14.54 -18.11 -1.27
C ARG A 215 -13.63 -16.90 -1.19
N MET A 216 -14.07 -15.81 -0.57
CA MET A 216 -13.24 -14.66 -0.22
C MET A 216 -12.82 -14.82 1.25
N LEU A 217 -11.52 -14.92 1.51
CA LEU A 217 -11.00 -15.20 2.86
C LEU A 217 -10.12 -14.04 3.30
N ILE A 218 -10.46 -13.43 4.41
CA ILE A 218 -9.67 -12.37 5.05
C ILE A 218 -9.04 -12.94 6.31
N THR A 219 -7.76 -12.72 6.52
CA THR A 219 -7.08 -13.13 7.76
C THR A 219 -5.96 -12.17 8.08
N TYR A 220 -5.45 -12.29 9.30
CA TYR A 220 -4.35 -11.47 9.80
C TYR A 220 -3.18 -12.37 10.15
N GLY A 221 -1.97 -11.83 10.00
CA GLY A 221 -0.76 -12.48 10.46
C GLY A 221 0.19 -11.49 11.06
N ALA A 222 1.33 -11.98 11.53
CA ALA A 222 2.44 -11.14 11.93
C ALA A 222 3.73 -11.96 11.90
N ALA A 223 4.86 -11.30 11.68
CA ALA A 223 6.17 -11.96 11.70
C ALA A 223 6.43 -12.68 13.04
N GLY A 224 6.01 -12.08 14.16
CA GLY A 224 6.09 -12.64 15.51
C GLY A 224 4.92 -13.55 15.93
N GLY A 225 3.95 -13.80 15.05
CA GLY A 225 2.75 -14.57 15.36
C GLY A 225 2.98 -16.09 15.43
N PRO A 226 1.96 -16.87 15.89
CA PRO A 226 1.99 -18.33 15.84
C PRO A 226 2.30 -18.84 14.43
N ALA A 227 2.93 -20.01 14.33
CA ALA A 227 3.30 -20.60 13.04
C ALA A 227 2.11 -20.73 12.05
N ALA A 228 0.90 -20.93 12.57
CA ALA A 228 -0.34 -21.00 11.79
C ALA A 228 -0.76 -19.66 11.15
N TYR A 229 -0.21 -18.53 11.60
CA TYR A 229 -0.51 -17.17 11.12
C TYR A 229 0.77 -16.40 10.71
N ARG A 230 1.91 -17.09 10.64
CA ARG A 230 3.18 -16.52 10.18
C ARG A 230 3.33 -16.70 8.67
N TRP A 231 3.14 -15.60 7.95
CA TRP A 231 3.18 -15.53 6.49
C TRP A 231 4.47 -14.86 6.03
N ARG A 232 5.14 -15.45 5.04
CA ARG A 232 6.44 -14.95 4.55
C ARG A 232 6.27 -13.66 3.72
N ASP A 233 5.16 -13.57 3.02
CA ASP A 233 4.78 -12.43 2.19
C ASP A 233 4.32 -11.21 2.99
N LEU A 234 4.07 -11.33 4.30
CA LEU A 234 3.89 -10.21 5.22
C LEU A 234 5.20 -9.77 5.90
N SER A 235 6.36 -10.27 5.45
CA SER A 235 7.64 -9.85 6.04
C SER A 235 8.11 -8.50 5.49
N GLY A 236 8.77 -7.70 6.32
CA GLY A 236 9.38 -6.44 5.93
C GLY A 236 8.39 -5.26 5.90
N ALA A 237 8.22 -4.65 4.74
CA ALA A 237 7.41 -3.43 4.54
C ALA A 237 6.01 -3.71 3.96
N VAL A 238 5.57 -4.97 3.96
CA VAL A 238 4.29 -5.36 3.38
C VAL A 238 3.18 -5.26 4.42
N LEU A 239 2.27 -4.30 4.22
CA LEU A 239 1.12 -4.06 5.11
C LEU A 239 -0.01 -5.08 4.90
N GLY A 240 -0.12 -5.59 3.67
CA GLY A 240 -1.12 -6.57 3.29
C GLY A 240 -0.80 -7.23 1.95
N VAL A 241 -1.51 -8.34 1.70
CA VAL A 241 -1.45 -9.10 0.44
C VAL A 241 -2.86 -9.56 0.08
N GLY A 242 -3.39 -8.98 -0.97
CA GLY A 242 -4.62 -9.34 -1.65
C GLY A 242 -4.32 -10.13 -2.92
N GLY A 243 -5.17 -11.09 -3.24
CA GLY A 243 -5.01 -11.87 -4.45
C GLY A 243 -6.22 -12.73 -4.80
N ALA A 244 -6.22 -13.21 -6.03
CA ALA A 244 -7.27 -14.03 -6.59
C ALA A 244 -6.70 -15.30 -7.24
N ASN A 245 -7.46 -16.39 -7.21
CA ASN A 245 -7.13 -17.64 -7.89
C ASN A 245 -8.06 -17.83 -9.09
N PRO A 246 -7.67 -17.33 -10.28
CA PRO A 246 -8.41 -17.55 -11.50
C PRO A 246 -8.24 -18.97 -12.04
N VAL A 247 -9.27 -19.47 -12.69
CA VAL A 247 -9.20 -20.63 -13.60
C VAL A 247 -9.70 -20.19 -14.97
N VAL A 248 -9.15 -20.75 -16.04
CA VAL A 248 -9.68 -20.52 -17.39
C VAL A 248 -10.99 -21.28 -17.54
N ASP A 249 -12.05 -20.59 -17.97
CA ASP A 249 -13.38 -21.14 -18.13
C ASP A 249 -14.10 -20.47 -19.31
N ARG A 250 -15.17 -21.09 -19.83
CA ARG A 250 -16.05 -20.44 -20.81
C ARG A 250 -17.13 -19.65 -20.09
N ASP A 251 -17.30 -18.39 -20.47
CA ASP A 251 -18.45 -17.63 -20.02
C ASP A 251 -19.71 -17.93 -20.84
N ARG A 252 -20.86 -17.38 -20.42
CA ARG A 252 -22.16 -17.57 -21.08
C ARG A 252 -22.22 -17.10 -22.53
N SER A 253 -21.24 -16.33 -23.00
CA SER A 253 -21.11 -15.99 -24.43
C SER A 253 -20.28 -17.00 -25.23
N GLY A 254 -19.85 -18.09 -24.60
CA GLY A 254 -19.01 -19.13 -25.20
C GLY A 254 -17.53 -18.78 -25.30
N LYS A 255 -17.12 -17.57 -24.87
CA LYS A 255 -15.73 -17.10 -24.95
C LYS A 255 -14.93 -17.56 -23.72
N LEU A 256 -13.65 -17.82 -23.91
CA LEU A 256 -12.73 -18.11 -22.82
C LEU A 256 -12.43 -16.84 -22.01
N GLY A 257 -12.35 -17.00 -20.70
CA GLY A 257 -11.95 -15.95 -19.78
C GLY A 257 -11.51 -16.53 -18.44
N GLU A 258 -10.91 -15.67 -17.63
CA GLU A 258 -10.43 -16.07 -16.31
C GLU A 258 -11.53 -15.88 -15.25
N ARG A 259 -11.98 -16.98 -14.64
CA ARG A 259 -12.95 -16.99 -13.54
C ARG A 259 -12.24 -17.09 -12.20
N ILE A 260 -12.39 -16.08 -11.36
CA ILE A 260 -11.93 -16.14 -9.98
C ILE A 260 -12.78 -17.16 -9.21
N THR A 261 -12.10 -18.12 -8.56
CA THR A 261 -12.74 -19.19 -7.78
C THR A 261 -12.56 -19.04 -6.29
N SER A 262 -11.51 -18.35 -5.87
CA SER A 262 -11.27 -17.91 -4.50
C SER A 262 -10.45 -16.61 -4.51
N GLY A 263 -10.67 -15.80 -3.47
CA GLY A 263 -9.92 -14.58 -3.18
C GLY A 263 -9.38 -14.65 -1.76
N VAL A 264 -8.25 -14.00 -1.55
CA VAL A 264 -7.49 -14.07 -0.32
C VAL A 264 -6.97 -12.69 0.02
N ILE A 265 -7.13 -12.32 1.28
CA ILE A 265 -6.56 -11.10 1.84
C ILE A 265 -5.87 -11.47 3.15
N ARG A 266 -4.60 -11.08 3.26
CA ARG A 266 -3.79 -11.17 4.47
C ARG A 266 -3.34 -9.78 4.85
N VAL A 267 -3.47 -9.42 6.12
CA VAL A 267 -3.00 -8.12 6.63
C VAL A 267 -2.05 -8.37 7.80
N ASP A 268 -1.02 -7.54 7.93
CA ASP A 268 -0.18 -7.57 9.13
C ASP A 268 -0.92 -6.96 10.34
N ALA A 269 -1.17 -7.77 11.36
CA ALA A 269 -1.87 -7.39 12.58
C ALA A 269 -1.10 -6.37 13.42
N SER A 270 0.24 -6.41 13.37
CA SER A 270 1.08 -5.45 14.10
C SER A 270 1.01 -4.06 13.50
N ASP A 271 0.90 -3.97 12.17
CA ASP A 271 0.72 -2.68 11.48
C ASP A 271 -0.67 -2.10 11.77
N VAL A 272 -1.72 -2.93 11.86
CA VAL A 272 -3.07 -2.45 12.25
C VAL A 272 -3.07 -1.84 13.65
N ASP A 273 -2.41 -2.48 14.62
CA ASP A 273 -2.25 -1.95 15.98
C ASP A 273 -1.45 -0.64 15.99
N GLU A 274 -0.34 -0.59 15.26
CA GLU A 274 0.48 0.62 15.13
C GLU A 274 -0.35 1.81 14.61
N PHE A 275 -1.11 1.61 13.53
CA PHE A 275 -1.99 2.66 12.99
C PHE A 275 -3.13 3.04 13.95
N ALA A 276 -3.72 2.08 14.66
CA ALA A 276 -4.77 2.36 15.63
C ALA A 276 -4.24 3.22 16.80
N ARG A 277 -3.02 2.96 17.27
CA ARG A 277 -2.37 3.77 18.32
C ARG A 277 -2.06 5.19 17.83
N LEU A 278 -1.58 5.33 16.61
CA LEU A 278 -1.26 6.65 16.03
C LEU A 278 -2.52 7.50 15.84
N GLN A 279 -3.65 6.91 15.44
CA GLN A 279 -4.94 7.63 15.36
C GLN A 279 -5.46 8.08 16.73
N ALA A 280 -5.11 7.37 17.80
CA ALA A 280 -5.51 7.72 19.16
C ALA A 280 -4.63 8.81 19.80
N ASP A 281 -3.51 9.20 19.17
CA ASP A 281 -2.60 10.22 19.69
C ASP A 281 -3.15 11.64 19.46
N PRO A 282 -3.46 12.41 20.52
CA PRO A 282 -4.04 13.75 20.42
C PRO A 282 -3.13 14.80 19.77
N VAL A 283 -1.82 14.56 19.63
CA VAL A 283 -0.88 15.48 18.96
C VAL A 283 -1.02 15.44 17.43
N SER A 284 -1.64 14.38 16.88
CA SER A 284 -1.67 14.11 15.43
C SER A 284 -2.73 14.88 14.63
N ILE A 285 -3.71 15.54 15.27
CA ILE A 285 -4.81 16.23 14.56
C ILE A 285 -5.12 17.59 15.17
N SER A 286 -4.23 18.57 14.98
CA SER A 286 -4.59 19.99 15.11
C SER A 286 -4.97 20.52 13.73
N GLY A 287 -6.27 20.60 13.46
CA GLY A 287 -6.80 21.19 12.22
C GLY A 287 -7.99 20.42 11.65
N THR A 288 -8.87 21.14 10.99
CA THR A 288 -10.17 20.75 10.40
C THR A 288 -10.11 19.70 9.28
N ALA A 289 -9.10 18.83 9.24
CA ALA A 289 -8.97 17.77 8.25
C ALA A 289 -9.70 16.50 8.73
N THR A 290 -10.48 15.88 7.84
CA THR A 290 -11.11 14.58 8.09
C THR A 290 -10.06 13.56 8.52
N PRO A 291 -10.25 12.82 9.64
CA PRO A 291 -9.32 11.77 10.03
C PRO A 291 -9.10 10.79 8.89
N VAL A 292 -7.84 10.62 8.55
CA VAL A 292 -7.36 9.73 7.52
C VAL A 292 -7.35 8.32 8.13
N ASP A 293 -8.05 7.33 7.56
CA ASP A 293 -8.02 5.92 8.04
C ASP A 293 -7.06 5.06 7.18
N PRO A 294 -5.75 4.98 7.54
CA PRO A 294 -4.76 4.10 6.92
C PRO A 294 -5.21 2.65 6.78
N VAL A 295 -5.86 2.13 7.82
CA VAL A 295 -6.22 0.72 7.89
C VAL A 295 -7.32 0.43 6.88
N GLY A 296 -8.32 1.32 6.81
CA GLY A 296 -9.34 1.29 5.77
C GLY A 296 -8.76 1.32 4.36
N ALA A 297 -7.68 2.07 4.13
CA ALA A 297 -6.95 2.09 2.86
C ALA A 297 -6.40 0.74 2.46
N ILE A 298 -5.65 0.14 3.38
CA ILE A 298 -4.99 -1.13 3.16
C ILE A 298 -6.07 -2.17 2.85
N TYR A 299 -7.16 -2.17 3.62
CA TYR A 299 -8.24 -3.12 3.44
C TYR A 299 -8.89 -2.95 2.07
N LEU A 300 -9.18 -1.72 1.66
CA LEU A 300 -9.77 -1.44 0.35
C LEU A 300 -8.81 -1.84 -0.79
N HIS A 301 -7.54 -1.47 -0.71
CA HIS A 301 -6.50 -1.83 -1.69
C HIS A 301 -6.41 -3.35 -1.88
N GLU A 302 -6.22 -4.09 -0.79
CA GLU A 302 -6.09 -5.55 -0.87
C GLU A 302 -7.40 -6.22 -1.32
N PHE A 303 -8.55 -5.66 -0.94
CA PHE A 303 -9.83 -6.15 -1.41
C PHE A 303 -9.98 -6.01 -2.92
N LEU A 304 -9.54 -4.89 -3.50
CA LEU A 304 -9.59 -4.66 -4.94
C LEU A 304 -8.66 -5.61 -5.71
N HIS A 305 -7.50 -5.98 -5.15
CA HIS A 305 -6.70 -7.08 -5.67
C HIS A 305 -7.49 -8.38 -5.69
N ALA A 306 -8.14 -8.73 -4.58
CA ALA A 306 -8.95 -9.95 -4.51
C ALA A 306 -10.19 -9.92 -5.44
N MET A 307 -10.62 -8.74 -5.87
CA MET A 307 -11.65 -8.55 -6.89
C MET A 307 -11.13 -8.68 -8.33
N GLY A 308 -9.81 -8.60 -8.55
CA GLY A 308 -9.17 -8.78 -9.85
C GLY A 308 -8.48 -7.53 -10.41
N LEU A 309 -8.35 -6.45 -9.65
CA LEU A 309 -7.57 -5.27 -10.07
C LEU A 309 -6.08 -5.43 -9.76
N GLY A 310 -5.25 -4.87 -10.64
CA GLY A 310 -3.81 -4.77 -10.45
C GLY A 310 -3.40 -3.38 -10.00
N HIS A 311 -2.11 -3.20 -9.69
CA HIS A 311 -1.56 -1.89 -9.38
C HIS A 311 -1.62 -0.94 -10.58
N THR A 312 -1.83 0.34 -10.28
CA THR A 312 -1.73 1.43 -11.26
C THR A 312 -0.55 2.34 -10.94
N ARG A 313 -0.16 3.16 -11.92
CA ARG A 313 0.89 4.17 -11.77
C ARG A 313 0.40 5.49 -11.20
N SER A 314 -0.92 5.69 -11.11
CA SER A 314 -1.48 6.94 -10.60
C SER A 314 -1.66 6.86 -9.10
N SER A 315 -0.93 7.73 -8.37
CA SER A 315 -1.11 7.96 -6.92
C SER A 315 -2.48 8.50 -6.53
N ARG A 316 -3.38 8.74 -7.49
CA ARG A 316 -4.76 9.21 -7.26
C ARG A 316 -5.77 8.06 -7.18
N GLN A 317 -5.32 6.82 -7.28
CA GLN A 317 -6.13 5.61 -7.20
C GLN A 317 -5.76 4.85 -5.94
N ILE A 318 -6.72 4.15 -5.32
CA ILE A 318 -6.40 3.29 -4.17
C ILE A 318 -5.50 2.15 -4.61
N MET A 319 -5.56 1.73 -5.87
CA MET A 319 -4.67 0.71 -6.45
C MET A 319 -3.27 1.22 -6.78
N TYR A 320 -2.88 2.43 -6.36
CA TYR A 320 -1.47 2.80 -6.37
C TYR A 320 -0.71 1.91 -5.40
N TRP A 321 0.48 1.44 -5.79
CA TRP A 321 1.23 0.42 -5.07
C TRP A 321 1.75 0.86 -3.68
N ALA A 322 1.78 2.17 -3.42
CA ALA A 322 2.23 2.72 -2.15
C ALA A 322 1.09 3.42 -1.41
N LEU A 323 1.04 3.24 -0.09
CA LEU A 323 0.13 3.95 0.79
C LEU A 323 0.36 5.46 0.68
N GLN A 324 -0.70 6.25 0.51
CA GLN A 324 -0.57 7.69 0.22
C GLN A 324 -1.00 8.57 1.40
N PRO A 325 -0.23 9.64 1.68
CA PRO A 325 -0.52 10.61 2.72
C PRO A 325 -1.89 11.24 2.64
N GLU A 326 -2.17 11.77 1.47
CA GLU A 326 -3.27 12.68 1.30
C GLU A 326 -4.58 11.95 1.02
N ARG A 327 -4.55 10.60 0.84
CA ARG A 327 -5.69 9.83 0.33
C ARG A 327 -5.69 8.33 0.61
N PRO A 328 -6.47 7.85 1.59
CA PRO A 328 -6.56 6.41 1.78
C PRO A 328 -7.94 5.76 1.77
N THR A 329 -9.10 6.43 1.81
CA THR A 329 -10.37 5.68 2.03
C THR A 329 -11.36 5.69 0.86
N LEU A 330 -11.02 6.34 -0.25
CA LEU A 330 -11.95 6.51 -1.37
C LEU A 330 -11.43 5.86 -2.65
N LEU A 331 -12.36 5.29 -3.41
CA LEU A 331 -12.09 4.76 -4.75
C LEU A 331 -11.84 5.90 -5.74
N GLY A 332 -10.73 5.84 -6.47
CA GLY A 332 -10.49 6.70 -7.62
C GLY A 332 -11.37 6.32 -8.82
N ARG A 333 -11.45 7.21 -9.80
CA ARG A 333 -12.23 7.02 -11.05
C ARG A 333 -11.76 5.80 -11.85
N GLY A 334 -10.46 5.52 -11.84
CA GLY A 334 -9.86 4.34 -12.46
C GLY A 334 -10.27 3.06 -11.73
N ASP A 335 -10.19 3.05 -10.40
CA ASP A 335 -10.62 1.91 -9.56
C ASP A 335 -12.08 1.55 -9.82
N VAL A 336 -12.98 2.55 -9.77
CA VAL A 336 -14.41 2.37 -10.07
C VAL A 336 -14.61 1.86 -11.50
N ARG A 337 -13.90 2.42 -12.49
CA ARG A 337 -14.02 1.99 -13.89
C ARG A 337 -13.55 0.55 -14.07
N GLY A 338 -12.39 0.17 -13.52
CA GLY A 338 -11.84 -1.17 -13.59
C GLY A 338 -12.78 -2.20 -12.99
N LEU A 339 -13.28 -1.94 -11.78
CA LEU A 339 -14.24 -2.82 -11.11
C LEU A 339 -15.55 -2.98 -11.92
N ARG A 340 -16.08 -1.90 -12.50
CA ARG A 340 -17.26 -1.96 -13.37
C ARG A 340 -17.02 -2.75 -14.64
N VAL A 341 -15.83 -2.67 -15.23
CA VAL A 341 -15.46 -3.51 -16.38
C VAL A 341 -15.52 -4.99 -15.97
N LEU A 342 -14.91 -5.38 -14.85
CA LEU A 342 -14.96 -6.76 -14.37
C LEU A 342 -16.40 -7.25 -14.16
N HIS A 343 -17.25 -6.44 -13.52
CA HIS A 343 -18.64 -6.79 -13.26
C HIS A 343 -19.48 -6.92 -14.56
N SER A 344 -19.24 -6.05 -15.55
CA SER A 344 -20.01 -5.98 -16.79
C SER A 344 -19.76 -7.14 -17.76
N LEU A 345 -18.67 -7.87 -17.58
CA LEU A 345 -18.35 -9.01 -18.43
C LEU A 345 -19.37 -10.14 -18.23
N PRO A 346 -19.66 -10.95 -19.28
CA PRO A 346 -20.63 -12.04 -19.17
C PRO A 346 -20.35 -12.97 -17.99
N CYS A 347 -21.41 -13.41 -17.33
CA CYS A 347 -21.33 -14.39 -16.26
C CYS A 347 -20.73 -15.70 -16.77
N PHE A 348 -20.16 -16.46 -15.85
CA PHE A 348 -19.79 -17.85 -16.08
C PHE A 348 -20.95 -18.81 -15.80
#